data_AF-A0AAJ7N453-F1
#
_entry.id   AF-A0AAJ7N453-F1
#
_cell.length_a   1.000
_cell.length_b   1.000
_cell.length_c   1.000
_cell.angle_alpha   90.00
_cell.angle_beta   90.00
_cell.angle_gamma   90.00
#
_symmetry.space_group_name_H-M   'P 1'
#
loop_
_entity.id
_entity.type
_entity.pdbx_description
1 polymer ?
#
loop_
_entity_poly.entity_id
_entity_poly.type
_entity_poly.pdbx_seq_one_letter_code
_entity_poly.pdbx_strand_id
1 'polypeptide(L)'
;KEETAVYYLSRSKRPWALVVGLLPDTYYYVKVMAYNAAGEGSESEKYLERTYKKAPQKPLSSVNVFEMDLSTIRVTWCYVQPSLEEESLIGYKIRVWELD
;
A
#
# COMPACT_ATOMS: atom_id res chain seq x y z
N LYS A 1 5.98 16.13 17.59
CA LYS A 1 7.19 16.94 17.84
C LYS A 1 8.35 16.24 17.13
N GLU A 2 9.36 16.95 16.62
CA GLU A 2 10.49 16.31 15.91
C GLU A 2 11.23 15.28 16.78
N GLU A 3 11.12 15.40 18.10
CA GLU A 3 11.62 14.45 19.11
C GLU A 3 11.17 12.99 18.90
N THR A 4 10.08 12.74 18.16
CA THR A 4 9.59 11.39 17.84
C THR A 4 9.83 10.99 16.38
N ALA A 5 10.65 11.74 15.65
CA ALA A 5 10.95 11.44 14.25
C ALA A 5 11.82 10.17 14.14
N VAL A 6 11.55 9.37 13.10
CA VAL A 6 12.35 8.18 12.78
C VAL A 6 13.20 8.50 11.56
N TYR A 7 14.50 8.26 11.66
CA TYR A 7 15.46 8.50 10.58
C TYR A 7 15.74 7.20 9.83
N TYR A 8 15.66 7.26 8.50
CA TYR A 8 15.98 6.14 7.62
C TYR A 8 17.12 6.53 6.69
N LEU A 9 18.27 5.88 6.84
CA LEU A 9 19.39 6.06 5.93
C LEU A 9 19.28 5.10 4.74
N SER A 10 18.97 5.64 3.56
CA SER A 10 19.03 4.87 2.32
C SER A 10 20.48 4.73 1.85
N ARG A 11 20.96 3.50 1.68
CA ARG A 11 22.27 3.21 1.05
C ARG A 11 22.19 3.18 -0.49
N SER A 12 21.02 3.42 -1.06
CA SER A 12 20.79 3.44 -2.50
C SER A 12 21.12 4.80 -3.10
N LYS A 13 21.59 4.82 -4.35
CA LYS A 13 21.75 6.05 -5.15
C LYS A 13 20.47 6.46 -5.90
N ARG A 14 19.35 5.76 -5.67
CA ARG A 14 18.06 6.09 -6.29
C ARG A 14 17.49 7.37 -5.66
N PRO A 15 16.79 8.22 -6.44
CA PRO A 15 16.17 9.44 -5.95
C PRO A 15 14.86 9.18 -5.16
N TRP A 16 14.61 7.94 -4.74
CA TRP A 16 13.43 7.54 -3.99
C TRP A 16 13.77 6.44 -3.00
N ALA A 17 12.96 6.34 -1.94
CA ALA A 17 13.00 5.28 -0.95
C ALA A 17 11.56 4.86 -0.56
N LEU A 18 11.41 3.64 -0.05
CA LEU A 18 10.14 3.15 0.49
C LEU A 18 10.20 3.24 2.02
N VAL A 19 9.25 3.97 2.60
CA VAL A 19 9.03 4.00 4.06
C VAL A 19 7.89 3.04 4.37
N VAL A 20 8.12 2.12 5.31
CA VAL A 20 7.14 1.09 5.72
C VAL A 20 6.78 1.22 7.19
N GLY A 21 5.69 0.59 7.62
CA GLY A 21 5.29 0.55 9.02
C GLY A 21 4.61 1.84 9.53
N LEU A 22 4.13 2.69 8.62
CA LEU A 22 3.31 3.85 8.97
C LEU A 22 1.89 3.43 9.33
N LEU A 23 1.25 4.19 10.21
CA LEU A 23 -0.16 3.98 10.55
C LEU A 23 -1.04 4.38 9.35
N PRO A 24 -2.15 3.66 9.10
CA PRO A 24 -3.10 4.03 8.06
C PRO A 24 -3.83 5.33 8.42
N ASP A 25 -4.37 6.01 7.41
CA ASP A 25 -5.21 7.20 7.54
C ASP A 25 -4.60 8.36 8.36
N THR A 26 -3.27 8.41 8.46
CA THR A 26 -2.52 9.25 9.40
C THR A 26 -1.65 10.26 8.64
N TYR A 27 -1.65 11.50 9.11
CA TYR A 27 -0.79 12.56 8.57
C TYR A 27 0.63 12.45 9.10
N TYR A 28 1.61 12.52 8.19
CA TYR A 28 3.03 12.55 8.50
C TYR A 28 3.69 13.74 7.83
N TYR A 29 4.61 14.38 8.56
CA TYR A 29 5.59 15.28 7.95
C TYR A 29 6.80 14.47 7.50
N VAL A 30 7.23 14.69 6.26
CA VAL A 30 8.41 14.07 5.66
C VAL A 30 9.42 15.16 5.30
N LYS A 31 10.70 14.89 5.54
CA LYS A 31 11.84 15.66 5.06
C LYS A 31 12.87 14.72 4.46
N VAL A 32 13.71 15.24 3.58
CA VAL A 32 14.85 14.52 3.04
C VAL A 32 16.12 15.35 3.19
N MET A 33 17.26 14.68 3.29
CA MET A 33 18.57 15.31 3.29
C MET A 33 19.56 14.45 2.51
N ALA A 34 20.53 15.08 1.85
CA ALA A 34 21.61 14.36 1.20
C ALA A 34 22.62 13.86 2.23
N TYR A 35 23.25 12.70 1.99
CA TYR A 35 24.32 12.18 2.85
C TYR A 35 25.51 11.75 2.00
N ASN A 36 26.72 12.13 2.41
CA ASN A 36 27.98 11.69 1.81
C ASN A 36 29.07 11.45 2.87
N ALA A 37 30.32 11.23 2.45
CA ALA A 37 31.44 10.95 3.37
C ALA A 37 31.79 12.12 4.30
N ALA A 38 31.38 13.36 3.98
CA ALA A 38 31.53 14.51 4.87
C ALA A 38 30.38 14.63 5.88
N GLY A 39 29.34 13.79 5.76
CA GLY A 39 28.19 13.76 6.65
C GLY A 39 26.89 14.12 5.95
N GLU A 40 25.95 14.63 6.76
CA GLU A 40 24.61 15.01 6.37
C GLU A 40 24.58 16.45 5.80
N GLY A 41 23.85 16.65 4.71
CA GLY A 41 23.57 17.96 4.14
C GLY A 41 22.41 18.67 4.83
N SER A 42 22.01 19.82 4.31
CA SER A 42 20.83 20.54 4.80
C SER A 42 19.54 19.75 4.58
N GLU A 43 18.63 19.80 5.55
CA GLU A 43 17.28 19.26 5.42
C GLU A 43 16.45 20.02 4.37
N SER A 44 15.56 19.32 3.69
CA SER A 44 14.50 19.93 2.89
C SER A 44 13.44 20.60 3.76
N GLU A 45 12.57 21.37 3.12
CA GLU A 45 11.29 21.77 3.70
C GLU A 45 10.44 20.56 4.12
N LYS A 46 9.57 20.77 5.10
CA LYS A 46 8.59 19.76 5.54
C LYS A 46 7.51 19.59 4.48
N TYR A 47 7.28 18.35 4.07
CA TYR A 47 6.14 17.98 3.25
C TYR A 47 5.11 17.22 4.10
N LEU A 48 3.86 17.68 4.12
CA LEU A 48 2.77 17.03 4.85
C LEU A 48 2.01 16.12 3.89
N GLU A 49 1.92 14.84 4.21
CA GLU A 49 1.18 13.87 3.42
C GLU A 49 0.39 12.93 4.33
N ARG A 50 -0.72 12.39 3.82
CA ARG A 50 -1.54 11.41 4.53
C ARG A 50 -1.36 10.02 3.93
N THR A 51 -1.15 9.03 4.79
CA THR A 51 -1.22 7.63 4.35
C THR A 51 -2.64 7.26 3.94
N TYR A 52 -2.76 6.32 3.00
CA TYR A 52 -4.05 5.71 2.67
C TYR A 52 -4.68 5.06 3.90
N LYS A 53 -6.01 4.92 3.86
CA LYS A 53 -6.77 4.06 4.74
C LYS A 53 -6.37 2.59 4.55
N LYS A 54 -6.94 1.71 5.37
CA LYS A 54 -6.68 0.27 5.25
C LYS A 54 -7.18 -0.24 3.88
N ALA A 55 -6.50 -1.22 3.30
CA ALA A 55 -7.06 -1.94 2.16
C ALA A 55 -8.33 -2.71 2.60
N PRO A 56 -9.25 -3.08 1.68
CA PRO A 56 -10.39 -3.93 2.01
C PRO A 56 -9.93 -5.22 2.71
N GLN A 57 -10.41 -5.44 3.94
CA GLN A 57 -10.02 -6.55 4.81
C GLN A 57 -11.00 -7.73 4.73
N LYS A 58 -12.25 -7.46 4.35
CA LYS A 58 -13.27 -8.51 4.25
C LYS A 58 -13.00 -9.38 3.02
N PRO A 59 -12.97 -10.72 3.17
CA PRO A 59 -12.87 -11.61 2.03
C PRO A 59 -14.11 -11.49 1.12
N LEU A 60 -13.96 -11.87 -0.14
CA LEU A 60 -15.09 -12.03 -1.05
C LEU A 60 -16.05 -13.08 -0.47
N SER A 61 -17.35 -12.75 -0.45
CA SER A 61 -18.39 -13.70 -0.08
C SER A 61 -19.07 -14.28 -1.32
N SER A 62 -19.65 -15.47 -1.15
CA SER A 62 -20.43 -16.17 -2.17
C SER A 62 -19.67 -16.37 -3.48
N VAL A 63 -18.39 -16.75 -3.39
CA VAL A 63 -17.59 -17.10 -4.57
C VAL A 63 -18.13 -18.43 -5.12
N ASN A 64 -18.74 -18.37 -6.30
CA ASN A 64 -19.23 -19.53 -7.01
C ASN A 64 -18.50 -19.67 -8.35
N VAL A 65 -18.18 -20.90 -8.71
CA VAL A 65 -17.53 -21.24 -9.97
C VAL A 65 -18.42 -22.22 -10.72
N PHE A 66 -18.71 -21.90 -11.97
CA PHE A 66 -19.53 -22.72 -12.85
C PHE A 66 -18.72 -23.06 -14.10
N GLU A 67 -18.63 -24.35 -14.43
CA GLU A 67 -18.13 -24.79 -15.72
C GLU A 67 -19.12 -24.34 -16.81
N MET A 68 -18.61 -23.72 -17.87
CA MET A 68 -19.40 -23.35 -19.04
C MET A 68 -19.08 -24.28 -20.21
N ASP A 69 -17.79 -24.52 -20.47
CA ASP A 69 -17.25 -25.48 -21.45
C ASP A 69 -15.80 -25.88 -21.09
N LEU A 70 -15.15 -26.67 -21.95
CA LEU A 70 -13.77 -27.19 -21.75
C LEU A 70 -12.69 -26.11 -21.57
N SER A 71 -12.98 -24.85 -21.88
CA SER A 71 -12.03 -23.73 -21.83
C SER A 71 -12.55 -22.50 -21.10
N THR A 72 -13.82 -22.51 -20.67
CA THR A 72 -14.50 -21.35 -20.11
C THR A 72 -15.14 -21.70 -18.78
N ILE A 73 -14.87 -20.86 -17.79
CA ILE A 73 -15.57 -20.87 -16.50
C ILE A 73 -16.24 -19.53 -16.26
N ARG A 74 -17.35 -19.55 -15.54
CA ARG A 74 -18.00 -18.36 -14.99
C ARG A 74 -17.76 -18.31 -13.49
N VAL A 75 -17.19 -17.19 -13.03
CA VAL A 75 -16.96 -16.94 -11.61
C VAL A 75 -17.86 -15.78 -11.17
N THR A 76 -18.60 -15.95 -10.08
CA THR A 76 -19.43 -14.90 -9.49
C THR A 76 -19.10 -14.73 -8.01
N TRP A 77 -19.26 -13.52 -7.50
CA TRP A 77 -19.07 -13.18 -6.09
C TRP A 77 -19.94 -11.97 -5.72
N CYS A 78 -20.13 -11.75 -4.41
CA CYS A 78 -20.82 -10.57 -3.92
C CYS A 78 -19.89 -9.35 -3.87
N TYR A 79 -20.46 -8.16 -4.12
CA TYR A 79 -19.75 -6.89 -3.95
C TYR A 79 -19.20 -6.75 -2.52
N VAL A 80 -17.99 -6.19 -2.40
CA VAL A 80 -17.36 -5.93 -1.09
C VAL A 80 -17.53 -4.46 -0.79
N GLN A 81 -18.37 -4.14 0.18
CA GLN A 81 -18.56 -2.77 0.64
C GLN A 81 -17.45 -2.39 1.63
N PRO A 82 -16.58 -1.42 1.30
CA PRO A 82 -15.59 -0.92 2.25
C PRO A 82 -16.27 -0.23 3.43
N SER A 83 -15.67 -0.37 4.61
CA SER A 83 -16.03 0.38 5.81
C SER A 83 -15.45 1.80 5.78
N LEU A 84 -15.81 2.63 6.76
CA LEU A 84 -15.29 4.00 6.89
C LEU A 84 -13.76 4.04 7.08
N GLU A 85 -13.17 2.96 7.61
CA GLU A 85 -11.73 2.81 7.86
C GLU A 85 -10.94 2.26 6.67
N GLU A 86 -11.63 1.90 5.59
CA GLU A 86 -11.04 1.28 4.41
C GLU A 86 -11.06 2.23 3.20
N GLU A 87 -10.13 2.02 2.29
CA GLU A 87 -10.13 2.68 1.00
C GLU A 87 -11.31 2.22 0.12
N SER A 88 -11.71 3.09 -0.80
CA SER A 88 -12.70 2.77 -1.82
C SER A 88 -12.25 1.58 -2.66
N LEU A 89 -13.18 0.67 -2.97
CA LEU A 89 -12.88 -0.48 -3.82
C LEU A 89 -12.61 -0.01 -5.25
N ILE A 90 -11.38 -0.25 -5.73
CA ILE A 90 -10.96 0.10 -7.10
C ILE A 90 -11.14 -1.04 -8.11
N GLY A 91 -11.21 -2.30 -7.64
CA GLY A 91 -11.35 -3.46 -8.51
C GLY A 91 -10.97 -4.79 -7.85
N TYR A 92 -11.06 -5.86 -8.62
CA TYR A 92 -10.74 -7.23 -8.21
C TYR A 92 -9.56 -7.78 -9.00
N LYS A 93 -8.72 -8.60 -8.36
CA LYS A 93 -7.63 -9.34 -9.02
C LYS A 93 -7.93 -10.83 -8.97
N ILE A 94 -8.07 -11.45 -10.14
CA ILE A 94 -8.32 -12.88 -10.30
C ILE A 94 -7.00 -13.57 -10.61
N ARG A 95 -6.74 -14.71 -9.97
CA ARG A 95 -5.58 -15.57 -10.22
C ARG A 95 -6.07 -17.00 -10.41
N VAL A 96 -5.50 -17.69 -11.40
CA VAL A 96 -5.82 -19.07 -11.75
C VAL A 96 -4.51 -19.84 -11.83
N TRP A 97 -4.48 -21.07 -11.33
CA TRP A 97 -3.34 -21.97 -11.37
C TRP A 97 -3.83 -23.41 -11.48
N GLU A 98 -3.03 -24.29 -12.09
CA GLU A 98 -3.29 -25.72 -12.09
C GLU A 98 -3.05 -26.27 -10.69
N LEU A 99 -3.86 -27.25 -10.28
CA LEU A 99 -3.62 -27.98 -9.03
C LEU A 99 -2.53 -29.02 -9.32
N ASP A 100 -1.47 -29.02 -8.51
CA ASP A 100 -0.43 -30.08 -8.55
C ASP A 100 -0.99 -31.47 -8.23
#